data_AF-A0A2S2NVN4-F1
#
_entry.id   AF-A0A2S2NVN4-F1
#
_cell.length_a   1.000
_cell.length_b   1.000
_cell.length_c   1.000
_cell.angle_alpha   90.00
_cell.angle_beta   90.00
_cell.angle_gamma   90.00
#
_symmetry.space_group_name_H-M   'P 1'
#
loop_
_entity.id
_entity.type
_entity.pdbx_description
1 polymer ?
#
loop_
_entity_poly.entity_id
_entity_poly.type
_entity_poly.pdbx_seq_one_letter_code
_entity_poly.pdbx_strand_id
1 'polypeptide(L)'
;KFNSSSTEYTTDDDTDNLPRKHITMTLSPEEWKAIEPVTSIYHHHNRARKYLTLPKSDWSHIIAEHFWEHTHLQCCLVFKRAKVHEAGQNYVTIVGRCKTCSSIFKGVIQHKPSSANSRYLI
;
A
#
# COMPACT_ATOMS: atom_id res chain seq x y z
N LYS A 1 3.13 -14.12 -41.75
CA LYS A 1 3.85 -13.78 -40.49
C LYS A 1 2.97 -12.81 -39.71
N PHE A 2 2.12 -13.31 -38.83
CA PHE A 2 1.32 -12.46 -37.94
C PHE A 2 1.98 -12.46 -36.57
N ASN A 3 2.48 -11.30 -36.17
CA ASN A 3 3.03 -11.04 -34.85
C ASN A 3 1.86 -10.75 -33.91
N SER A 4 1.39 -11.76 -33.18
CA SER A 4 0.40 -11.57 -32.13
C SER A 4 1.13 -11.12 -30.86
N SER A 5 1.21 -9.80 -30.67
CA SER A 5 1.58 -9.20 -29.40
C SER A 5 0.43 -9.46 -28.41
N SER A 6 0.55 -10.54 -27.63
CA SER A 6 -0.37 -10.81 -26.53
C SER A 6 -0.09 -9.81 -25.42
N THR A 7 -0.94 -8.78 -25.31
CA THR A 7 -1.05 -8.00 -24.09
C THR A 7 -1.70 -8.89 -23.04
N GLU A 8 -0.89 -9.55 -22.22
CA GLU A 8 -1.34 -10.27 -21.04
C GLU A 8 -1.91 -9.27 -20.04
N TYR A 9 -3.24 -9.22 -19.95
CA TYR A 9 -3.94 -8.55 -18.86
C TYR A 9 -3.83 -9.45 -17.63
N THR A 10 -2.74 -9.34 -16.88
CA THR A 10 -2.62 -10.06 -15.60
C THR A 10 -3.65 -9.48 -14.64
N THR A 11 -4.65 -10.28 -14.30
CA THR A 11 -5.65 -9.91 -13.30
C THR A 11 -4.91 -9.85 -11.95
N ASP A 12 -5.15 -8.81 -11.16
CA ASP A 12 -4.38 -8.43 -9.97
C ASP A 12 -4.39 -9.43 -8.79
N ASP A 13 -4.89 -10.63 -9.03
CA ASP A 13 -5.19 -11.71 -8.09
C ASP A 13 -4.07 -12.78 -8.01
N ASP A 14 -3.24 -12.92 -9.06
CA ASP A 14 -2.19 -13.96 -9.10
C ASP A 14 -1.06 -13.76 -8.06
N THR A 15 -0.95 -12.56 -7.51
CA THR A 15 0.05 -12.28 -6.46
C THR A 15 -0.36 -12.77 -5.07
N ASP A 16 -1.59 -13.27 -4.86
CA ASP A 16 -2.02 -13.66 -3.51
C ASP A 16 -1.39 -14.97 -3.01
N ASN A 17 -0.88 -15.81 -3.91
CA ASN A 17 -0.20 -17.06 -3.56
C ASN A 17 1.34 -16.96 -3.47
N LEU A 18 1.92 -15.81 -3.79
CA LEU A 18 3.37 -15.64 -3.73
C LEU A 18 3.85 -15.34 -2.30
N PRO A 19 5.03 -15.87 -1.90
CA PRO A 19 5.63 -15.53 -0.62
C PRO A 19 5.90 -14.02 -0.57
N ARG A 20 5.38 -13.37 0.47
CA ARG A 20 5.49 -11.93 0.66
C ARG A 20 6.02 -11.62 2.05
N LYS A 21 6.93 -10.65 2.15
CA LYS A 21 7.39 -10.14 3.44
C LYS A 21 6.25 -9.34 4.06
N HIS A 22 5.72 -9.81 5.18
CA HIS A 22 4.70 -9.09 5.94
C HIS A 22 5.38 -8.15 6.93
N ILE A 23 4.94 -6.89 6.97
CA ILE A 23 5.41 -5.88 7.92
C ILE A 23 4.18 -5.19 8.50
N THR A 24 4.11 -5.16 9.82
CA THR A 24 3.13 -4.35 10.54
C THR A 24 3.81 -3.04 10.91
N MET A 25 3.22 -1.93 10.50
CA MET A 25 3.77 -0.59 10.72
C MET A 25 2.79 0.26 11.53
N THR A 26 3.35 1.16 12.34
CA THR A 26 2.58 2.10 13.14
C THR A 26 3.07 3.51 12.82
N LEU A 27 2.15 4.40 12.47
CA LEU A 27 2.49 5.76 12.07
C LEU A 27 2.38 6.72 13.25
N SER A 28 3.29 7.69 13.29
CA SER A 28 3.19 8.82 14.20
C SER A 28 1.99 9.71 13.83
N PRO A 29 1.49 10.56 14.74
CA PRO A 29 0.43 11.51 14.44
C PRO A 29 0.76 12.45 13.28
N GLU A 30 2.02 12.86 13.15
CA GLU A 30 2.52 13.76 12.10
C GLU A 30 2.53 13.06 10.73
N GLU A 31 3.08 11.84 10.69
CA GLU A 31 3.05 10.98 9.50
C GLU A 31 1.61 10.70 9.08
N TRP A 32 0.75 10.37 10.05
CA TRP A 32 -0.66 10.11 9.81
C TRP A 32 -1.38 11.32 9.23
N LYS A 33 -1.14 12.51 9.78
CA LYS A 33 -1.72 13.76 9.27
C LYS A 33 -1.33 14.02 7.81
N ALA A 34 -0.11 13.65 7.41
CA ALA A 34 0.34 13.79 6.03
C ALA A 34 -0.35 12.82 5.06
N ILE A 35 -0.72 11.62 5.54
CA ILE A 35 -1.25 10.55 4.67
C ILE A 35 -2.68 10.15 5.00
N GLU A 36 -3.42 10.98 5.76
CA GLU A 36 -4.77 10.67 6.17
C GLU A 36 -5.65 10.38 4.92
N PRO A 37 -6.41 9.28 4.91
CA PRO A 37 -7.20 8.90 3.76
C PRO A 37 -8.20 9.97 3.34
N VAL A 38 -8.22 10.26 2.05
CA VAL A 38 -9.14 11.20 1.41
C VAL A 38 -10.19 10.44 0.60
N THR A 39 -11.41 11.01 0.55
CA THR A 39 -12.47 10.44 -0.29
C THR A 39 -12.24 10.82 -1.74
N SER A 40 -11.96 9.81 -2.57
CA SER A 40 -11.85 9.94 -4.02
C SER A 40 -13.13 9.48 -4.69
N ILE A 41 -13.64 10.28 -5.64
CA ILE A 41 -14.80 9.92 -6.45
C ILE A 41 -14.32 9.42 -7.80
N TYR A 42 -14.68 8.18 -8.15
CA TYR A 42 -14.38 7.60 -9.45
C TYR A 42 -15.67 7.48 -10.27
N HIS A 43 -15.65 8.01 -11.48
CA HIS A 43 -16.78 7.95 -12.41
C HIS A 43 -16.54 6.85 -13.44
N HIS A 44 -17.50 5.93 -13.58
CA HIS A 44 -17.47 4.88 -14.59
C HIS A 44 -18.85 4.67 -15.19
N HIS A 45 -18.99 4.85 -16.51
CA HIS A 45 -20.20 4.59 -17.30
C HIS A 45 -21.50 4.99 -16.56
N ASN A 46 -21.60 6.27 -16.16
CA ASN A 46 -22.73 6.88 -15.45
C ASN A 46 -22.93 6.54 -13.97
N ARG A 47 -21.98 5.85 -13.32
CA ARG A 47 -22.00 5.63 -11.87
C ARG A 47 -20.79 6.30 -11.22
N ALA A 48 -21.05 7.07 -10.16
CA ALA A 48 -20.01 7.58 -9.29
C ALA A 48 -19.85 6.61 -8.11
N ARG A 49 -18.63 6.12 -7.90
CA ARG A 49 -18.27 5.34 -6.71
C ARG A 49 -17.31 6.15 -5.86
N LYS A 50 -17.62 6.26 -4.58
CA LYS A 50 -16.75 6.89 -3.58
C LYS A 50 -15.84 5.83 -3.01
N TYR A 51 -14.54 6.11 -2.98
CA TYR A 51 -13.53 5.25 -2.39
C TYR A 51 -12.71 6.06 -1.40
N LEU A 52 -12.37 5.46 -0.27
CA LEU A 52 -11.40 6.01 0.65
C LEU A 52 -9.99 5.58 0.20
N THR A 53 -9.11 6.55 -0.04
CA THR A 53 -7.79 6.31 -0.61
C THR A 53 -6.74 7.16 0.09
N LEU A 54 -5.51 6.67 0.23
CA LEU A 54 -4.40 7.53 0.64
C LEU A 54 -4.18 8.67 -0.37
N PRO A 55 -3.76 9.86 0.07
CA PRO A 55 -3.54 11.01 -0.81
C PRO A 55 -2.47 10.70 -1.86
N LYS A 56 -2.56 11.29 -3.06
CA LYS A 56 -1.53 11.07 -4.09
C LYS A 56 -0.24 11.78 -3.67
N SER A 57 0.91 11.21 -4.03
CA SER A 57 2.31 11.62 -3.76
C SER A 57 2.91 11.39 -2.37
N ASP A 58 2.13 11.40 -1.29
CA ASP A 58 2.77 11.57 0.03
C ASP A 58 2.91 10.30 0.86
N TRP A 59 2.15 9.23 0.63
CA TRP A 59 2.29 8.04 1.48
C TRP A 59 3.49 7.17 1.13
N SER A 60 3.89 7.08 -0.13
CA SER A 60 4.90 6.10 -0.56
C SER A 60 6.26 6.32 0.10
N HIS A 61 6.66 7.56 0.36
CA HIS A 61 7.95 7.84 1.01
C HIS A 61 7.92 7.40 2.48
N ILE A 62 6.84 7.71 3.22
CA ILE A 62 6.66 7.28 4.62
C ILE A 62 6.70 5.75 4.70
N ILE A 63 5.96 5.05 3.84
CA ILE A 63 5.96 3.59 3.86
C ILE A 63 7.34 3.00 3.52
N ALA A 64 8.10 3.65 2.63
CA ALA A 64 9.44 3.20 2.28
C ALA A 64 10.43 3.34 3.45
N GLU A 65 10.32 4.42 4.22
CA GLU A 65 11.11 4.64 5.44
C GLU A 65 10.80 3.60 6.50
N HIS A 66 9.51 3.37 6.81
CA HIS A 66 9.08 2.31 7.73
C HIS A 66 9.56 0.93 7.28
N PHE A 67 9.52 0.63 5.97
CA PHE A 67 10.06 -0.63 5.45
C PHE A 67 11.56 -0.77 5.74
N TRP A 68 12.33 0.29 5.54
CA TRP A 68 13.76 0.31 5.81
C TRP A 68 14.05 0.12 7.30
N GLU A 69 13.36 0.84 8.19
CA GLU A 69 13.54 0.73 9.64
C GLU A 69 13.24 -0.68 10.16
N HIS A 70 12.20 -1.34 9.64
CA HIS A 70 11.82 -2.68 10.08
C HIS A 70 12.69 -3.80 9.50
N THR A 71 13.27 -3.61 8.31
CA THR A 71 13.94 -4.72 7.59
C THR A 71 15.42 -4.51 7.35
N HIS A 72 15.89 -3.27 7.35
CA HIS A 72 17.23 -2.86 6.92
C HIS A 72 17.62 -3.37 5.53
N LEU A 73 16.63 -3.63 4.66
CA LEU A 73 16.84 -4.13 3.30
C LEU A 73 16.91 -2.98 2.31
N GLN A 74 18.01 -2.90 1.54
CA GLN A 74 18.23 -1.88 0.51
C GLN A 74 17.46 -2.20 -0.79
N CYS A 75 16.16 -2.43 -0.66
CA CYS A 75 15.29 -2.75 -1.80
C CYS A 75 14.79 -1.49 -2.50
N CYS A 76 14.87 -1.47 -3.83
CA CYS A 76 14.23 -0.43 -4.65
C CYS A 76 12.71 -0.69 -4.74
N LEU A 77 11.95 -0.20 -3.77
CA LEU A 77 10.51 -0.44 -3.67
C LEU A 77 9.73 0.29 -4.76
N VAL A 78 8.80 -0.43 -5.39
CA VAL A 78 7.76 0.09 -6.27
C VAL A 78 6.42 -0.31 -5.66
N PHE A 79 5.61 0.69 -5.31
CA PHE A 79 4.30 0.46 -4.72
C PHE A 79 3.26 0.22 -5.80
N LYS A 80 2.52 -0.88 -5.67
CA LYS A 80 1.48 -1.27 -6.63
C LYS A 80 0.12 -0.72 -6.23
N ARG A 81 -0.23 -0.85 -4.95
CA ARG A 81 -1.53 -0.42 -4.42
C ARG A 81 -1.47 -0.12 -2.94
N ALA A 82 -2.30 0.83 -2.51
CA ALA A 82 -2.65 1.06 -1.12
C ALA A 82 -4.18 1.06 -1.01
N LYS A 83 -4.73 0.21 -0.13
CA LYS A 83 -6.16 0.09 0.12
C LYS A 83 -6.46 0.50 1.56
N VAL A 84 -7.54 1.25 1.73
CA VAL A 84 -8.05 1.66 3.05
C VAL A 84 -9.32 0.86 3.33
N HIS A 85 -9.40 0.28 4.52
CA HIS A 85 -10.51 -0.57 4.96
C HIS A 85 -11.01 -0.07 6.33
N GLU A 86 -12.05 0.76 6.34
CA GLU A 86 -12.55 1.38 7.58
C GLU A 86 -13.05 0.37 8.62
N ALA A 87 -13.66 -0.72 8.15
CA ALA A 87 -14.18 -1.80 9.01
C ALA A 87 -13.36 -3.11 8.89
N GLY A 88 -12.15 -3.05 8.31
CA GLY A 88 -11.29 -4.22 8.13
C GLY A 88 -10.42 -4.51 9.35
N GLN A 89 -9.88 -5.73 9.43
CA GLN A 89 -8.86 -6.09 10.44
C GLN A 89 -7.58 -5.25 10.32
N ASN A 90 -7.24 -4.85 9.08
CA ASN A 90 -6.15 -3.93 8.81
C ASN A 90 -6.76 -2.66 8.22
N TYR A 91 -6.61 -1.53 8.90
CA TYR A 91 -7.11 -0.24 8.45
C TYR A 91 -6.50 0.19 7.10
N VAL A 92 -5.19 -0.04 6.90
CA VAL A 92 -4.53 0.17 5.60
C VAL A 92 -3.74 -1.08 5.21
N THR A 93 -3.85 -1.47 3.94
CA THR A 93 -3.01 -2.52 3.34
C THR A 93 -2.28 -1.96 2.14
N ILE A 94 -0.95 -2.03 2.18
CA ILE A 94 -0.06 -1.64 1.09
C ILE A 94 0.58 -2.89 0.49
N VAL A 95 0.65 -2.93 -0.84
CA VAL A 95 1.39 -3.95 -1.57
C VAL A 95 2.39 -3.26 -2.48
N GLY A 96 3.63 -3.73 -2.41
CA GLY A 96 4.66 -3.33 -3.34
C GLY A 96 5.62 -4.46 -3.64
N ARG A 97 6.56 -4.17 -4.53
CA ARG A 97 7.61 -5.10 -4.96
C ARG A 97 8.95 -4.39 -5.07
N CYS A 98 10.03 -5.12 -4.88
CA CYS A 98 11.34 -4.61 -5.23
C CYS A 98 11.55 -4.70 -6.75
N LYS A 99 12.01 -3.62 -7.39
CA LYS A 99 12.37 -3.62 -8.82
C LYS A 99 13.59 -4.49 -9.12
N THR A 100 14.49 -4.65 -8.14
CA THR A 100 15.78 -5.33 -8.32
C THR A 100 15.67 -6.83 -8.08
N CYS A 101 15.16 -7.24 -6.91
CA CYS A 101 15.06 -8.66 -6.54
C CYS A 101 13.67 -9.27 -6.79
N SER A 102 12.72 -8.49 -7.30
CA SER A 102 11.32 -8.93 -7.56
C SER A 102 10.53 -9.41 -6.34
N SER A 103 11.11 -9.39 -5.14
CA SER A 103 10.42 -9.75 -3.90
C SER A 103 9.22 -8.87 -3.64
N ILE A 104 8.13 -9.49 -3.19
CA ILE A 104 6.87 -8.81 -2.84
C ILE A 104 6.87 -8.52 -1.34
N PHE A 105 6.37 -7.35 -0.97
CA PHE A 105 6.07 -7.03 0.42
C PHE A 105 4.62 -6.61 0.59
N LYS A 106 4.10 -6.87 1.78
CA LYS A 106 2.78 -6.44 2.25
C LYS A 106 2.96 -5.68 3.55
N GLY A 107 2.71 -4.37 3.49
CA GLY A 107 2.67 -3.50 4.66
C GLY A 107 1.24 -3.40 5.17
N VAL A 108 1.03 -3.50 6.49
CA VAL A 108 -0.28 -3.31 7.09
C VAL A 108 -0.22 -2.31 8.25
N ILE A 109 -1.23 -1.45 8.31
CA ILE A 109 -1.52 -0.59 9.46
C ILE A 109 -2.80 -1.16 10.06
N GLN A 110 -2.70 -1.74 11.26
CA GLN A 110 -3.81 -2.46 11.88
C GLN A 110 -4.91 -1.51 12.35
N HIS A 111 -4.51 -0.47 13.07
CA HIS A 111 -5.43 0.50 13.67
C HIS A 111 -5.25 1.87 13.04
N LYS A 112 -6.34 2.61 12.88
CA LYS A 112 -6.27 4.05 12.58
C LYS A 112 -5.43 4.70 13.69
N PRO A 113 -4.30 5.36 13.38
CA PRO A 113 -3.51 6.05 14.38
C PRO A 113 -4.40 7.06 15.11
N SER A 114 -4.67 6.80 16.38
CA SER A 114 -5.35 7.76 17.24
C SER A 114 -4.43 8.95 17.45
N SER A 115 -4.98 10.16 17.44
CA SER A 115 -4.24 11.42 17.66
C SER A 115 -3.44 11.47 18.96
N ALA A 116 -3.65 10.51 19.87
CA ALA A 116 -2.85 10.29 21.06
C ALA A 116 -1.90 9.09 20.84
N ASN A 117 -0.65 9.38 20.47
CA ASN A 117 0.54 8.55 20.67
C ASN A 117 0.46 7.07 20.27
N SER A 118 1.01 6.72 19.11
CA SER A 118 1.43 5.34 18.86
C SER A 118 2.70 5.28 18.00
N ARG A 119 3.86 5.37 18.64
CA ARG A 119 5.08 4.70 18.16
C ARG A 119 5.42 3.62 19.19
N TYR A 120 5.09 2.37 18.89
CA TYR A 120 5.70 1.22 19.54
C TYR A 120 6.49 0.49 18.46
N LEU A 121 7.82 0.64 18.50
CA LEU A 121 8.72 -0.25 17.77
C LEU A 121 8.77 -1.56 18.57
N ILE A 122 8.29 -2.65 17.98
CA ILE A 122 8.51 -4.02 18.48
C ILE A 122 9.44 -4.73 17.51
#